data_AF-X1DC15-F1
#
_entry.id   AF-X1DC15-F1
#
_cell.length_a   1.000
_cell.length_b   1.000
_cell.length_c   1.000
_cell.angle_alpha   90.00
_cell.angle_beta   90.00
_cell.angle_gamma   90.00
#
_symmetry.space_group_name_H-M   'P 1'
#
loop_
_entity.id
_entity.type
_entity.pdbx_description
1 polymer ?
#
loop_
_entity_poly.entity_id
_entity_poly.type
_entity_poly.pdbx_seq_one_letter_code
_entity_poly.pdbx_strand_id
1 'polypeptide(L)'
;MTEEFLNKTIDPATKEMLKYAYDNNISTMFSRVEEMKKCPIGAVGRCCKNCSMGPCRFTGKDYENKVGICGATLSTVAARNLG
;
A
#
# COMPACT_ATOMS: atom_id res chain seq x y z
N MET A 1 10.50 -9.69 20.09
CA MET A 1 9.67 -10.32 19.05
C MET A 1 8.42 -10.90 19.70
N THR A 2 7.23 -10.61 19.17
CA THR A 2 5.94 -11.05 19.74
C THR A 2 5.45 -12.34 19.09
N GLU A 3 4.59 -13.10 19.78
CA GLU A 3 3.89 -14.26 19.17
C GLU A 3 3.01 -13.83 17.98
N GLU A 4 2.40 -12.65 18.06
CA GLU A 4 1.63 -12.05 16.96
C GLU A 4 2.47 -11.88 15.68
N PHE A 5 3.74 -11.47 15.82
CA PHE A 5 4.65 -11.31 14.68
C PHE A 5 4.96 -12.66 14.01
N LEU A 6 5.22 -13.71 14.80
CA LEU A 6 5.49 -15.06 14.29
C LEU A 6 4.26 -15.69 13.63
N ASN A 7 3.05 -15.31 14.06
CA ASN A 7 1.79 -15.79 13.49
C ASN A 7 1.43 -15.16 12.14
N LYS A 8 2.24 -14.22 11.62
CA LYS A 8 2.07 -13.69 10.26
C LYS A 8 2.34 -14.70 9.15
N THR A 9 2.93 -15.84 9.49
CA THR A 9 3.13 -16.98 8.60
C THR A 9 2.75 -18.27 9.32
N ILE A 10 2.22 -19.23 8.56
CA ILE A 10 1.96 -20.58 9.06
C ILE A 10 3.16 -21.51 8.83
N ASP A 11 4.10 -21.13 7.97
CA ASP A 11 5.27 -21.94 7.62
C ASP A 11 6.30 -21.96 8.76
N PRO A 12 6.63 -23.14 9.32
CA PRO A 12 7.60 -23.26 10.41
C PRO A 12 9.01 -22.79 10.01
N ALA A 13 9.45 -23.03 8.77
CA ALA A 13 10.78 -22.61 8.33
C ALA A 13 10.89 -21.08 8.30
N THR A 14 9.85 -20.40 7.80
CA THR A 14 9.79 -18.94 7.86
C THR A 14 9.81 -18.42 9.30
N LYS A 15 9.13 -19.08 10.26
CA LYS A 15 9.16 -18.67 11.68
C LYS A 15 10.58 -18.72 12.27
N GLU A 16 11.32 -19.78 11.98
CA GLU A 16 12.74 -19.90 12.39
C GLU A 16 13.59 -18.78 11.81
N MET A 17 13.42 -18.49 10.51
CA MET A 17 14.15 -17.41 9.84
C MET A 17 13.76 -16.01 10.33
N LEU A 18 12.50 -15.79 10.72
CA LEU A 18 12.05 -14.53 11.30
C LEU A 18 12.69 -14.28 12.67
N LYS A 19 12.86 -15.34 13.48
CA LYS A 19 13.58 -15.26 14.74
C LYS A 19 15.04 -14.87 14.51
N TYR A 20 15.72 -15.58 13.62
CA TYR A 20 17.10 -15.27 13.26
C TYR A 20 17.24 -13.83 12.76
N ALA A 21 16.34 -13.39 11.88
CA ALA A 21 16.36 -12.03 11.34
C ALA A 21 16.16 -10.97 12.44
N TYR A 22 15.24 -11.20 13.38
CA TYR A 22 15.02 -10.30 14.52
C TYR A 22 16.27 -10.19 15.40
N ASP A 23 16.88 -11.32 15.78
CA ASP A 23 18.05 -11.37 16.67
C ASP A 23 19.28 -10.71 16.03
N ASN A 24 19.36 -10.72 14.70
CA ASN A 24 20.46 -10.12 13.92
C ASN A 24 20.14 -8.72 13.37
N ASN A 25 19.03 -8.10 13.77
CA ASN A 25 18.58 -6.79 13.27
C ASN A 25 18.44 -6.72 11.73
N ILE A 26 18.02 -7.82 11.10
CA ILE A 26 17.81 -7.91 9.66
C ILE A 26 16.36 -7.59 9.31
N SER A 27 16.15 -6.54 8.51
CA SER A 27 14.82 -6.13 8.05
C SER A 27 14.23 -7.11 7.03
N THR A 28 12.98 -7.54 7.25
CA THR A 28 12.23 -8.41 6.34
C THR A 28 10.94 -7.74 5.84
N MET A 29 10.22 -8.36 4.92
CA MET A 29 8.88 -7.87 4.51
C MET A 29 7.92 -7.78 5.70
N PHE A 30 8.03 -8.70 6.66
CA PHE A 30 7.14 -8.80 7.82
C PHE A 30 7.32 -7.64 8.81
N SER A 31 8.54 -7.12 8.96
CA SER A 31 8.82 -5.94 9.78
C SER A 31 8.50 -4.64 9.03
N ARG A 32 8.87 -4.54 7.74
CA ARG A 32 8.59 -3.33 6.95
C ARG A 32 7.10 -3.00 6.82
N VAL A 33 6.23 -4.01 6.78
CA VAL A 33 4.78 -3.78 6.71
C VAL A 33 4.18 -3.24 8.01
N GLU A 34 4.84 -3.44 9.17
CA GLU A 34 4.43 -2.82 10.45
C GLU A 34 4.83 -1.34 10.50
N GLU A 35 5.99 -1.03 9.96
CA GLU A 35 6.55 0.32 9.94
C GLU A 35 5.88 1.21 8.88
N MET A 36 5.46 0.62 7.74
CA MET A 36 4.95 1.37 6.60
C MET A 36 3.43 1.23 6.42
N LYS A 37 2.70 2.30 6.71
CA LYS A 37 1.27 2.40 6.43
C LYS A 37 1.01 2.58 4.93
N LYS A 38 0.07 1.81 4.39
CA LYS A 38 -0.43 1.98 3.02
C LYS A 38 -1.05 3.38 2.84
N CYS A 39 -0.77 4.05 1.73
CA CYS A 39 -1.41 5.33 1.43
C CYS A 39 -2.92 5.14 1.22
N PRO A 40 -3.80 5.83 1.99
CA PRO A 40 -5.25 5.62 1.93
C PRO A 40 -5.89 6.11 0.62
N ILE A 41 -5.17 6.87 -0.20
CA ILE A 41 -5.64 7.31 -1.52
C ILE A 41 -5.29 6.26 -2.58
N GLY A 42 -4.01 5.85 -2.61
CA GLY A 42 -3.52 4.85 -3.55
C GLY A 42 -4.09 3.46 -3.32
N ALA A 43 -4.30 3.06 -2.06
CA ALA A 43 -4.84 1.75 -1.68
C ALA A 43 -6.24 1.48 -2.25
N VAL A 44 -7.00 2.53 -2.57
CA VAL A 44 -8.34 2.44 -3.18
C VAL A 44 -8.34 2.98 -4.61
N GLY A 45 -7.19 3.08 -5.27
CA GLY A 45 -7.08 3.44 -6.68
C GLY A 45 -7.38 4.90 -7.03
N ARG A 46 -7.39 5.82 -6.05
CA ARG A 46 -7.81 7.23 -6.21
C ARG A 46 -6.67 8.22 -6.51
N CYS A 47 -5.53 7.73 -6.98
CA CYS A 47 -4.37 8.56 -7.35
C CYS A 47 -3.94 8.23 -8.78
N CYS A 48 -3.84 9.22 -9.66
CA CYS A 48 -3.38 9.03 -11.05
C CYS A 48 -2.01 9.67 -11.23
N LYS A 49 -1.03 8.90 -11.72
CA LYS A 49 0.34 9.35 -12.01
C LYS A 49 0.78 9.09 -13.46
N ASN A 50 -0.18 8.99 -14.38
CA ASN A 50 0.08 8.55 -15.77
C ASN A 50 0.63 9.64 -16.68
N CYS A 51 0.69 10.90 -16.23
CA CYS A 51 1.20 12.02 -17.03
C CYS A 51 1.78 13.11 -16.14
N SER A 52 2.54 14.03 -16.75
CA SER A 52 3.21 15.13 -16.06
C SER A 52 2.30 16.27 -15.58
N MET A 53 1.01 16.24 -15.93
CA MET A 53 0.02 17.17 -15.33
C MET A 53 -0.29 16.78 -13.88
N GLY A 54 -0.19 15.49 -13.55
CA GLY A 54 -0.44 14.96 -12.22
C GLY A 54 0.75 15.08 -11.26
N PRO A 55 0.70 14.42 -10.09
CA PRO A 55 -0.30 13.42 -9.71
C PRO A 55 -1.65 14.03 -9.37
N CYS A 56 -2.72 13.54 -10.01
CA CYS A 56 -4.09 13.90 -9.63
C CYS A 56 -4.52 13.04 -8.43
N ARG A 57 -5.01 13.67 -7.36
CA ARG A 57 -5.49 12.99 -6.14
C ARG A 57 -6.95 13.34 -5.90
N PHE A 58 -7.80 12.32 -5.76
CA PHE A 58 -9.23 12.50 -5.52
C PHE A 58 -9.48 12.43 -4.01
N THR A 59 -9.54 13.60 -3.37
CA THR A 59 -9.66 13.76 -1.90
C THR A 59 -10.85 14.66 -1.54
N GLY A 60 -11.21 14.72 -0.25
CA GLY A 60 -12.34 15.51 0.26
C GLY A 60 -13.64 14.70 0.35
N LYS A 61 -14.73 15.31 0.82
CA LYS A 61 -16.04 14.64 0.96
C LYS A 61 -16.72 14.35 -0.38
N ASP A 62 -16.36 15.11 -1.41
CA ASP A 62 -16.96 15.12 -2.76
C ASP A 62 -16.06 14.46 -3.81
N TYR A 63 -15.11 13.61 -3.39
CA TYR A 63 -14.06 13.07 -4.26
C TYR A 63 -14.61 12.30 -5.49
N GLU A 64 -15.82 11.78 -5.41
CA GLU A 64 -16.50 11.03 -6.49
C GLU A 64 -16.93 11.93 -7.66
N ASN A 65 -17.22 13.20 -7.37
CA ASN A 65 -17.62 14.19 -8.37
C ASN A 65 -16.42 14.94 -8.98
N LYS A 66 -15.20 14.64 -8.53
CA LYS A 66 -13.99 15.26 -9.07
C LYS A 66 -13.52 14.56 -10.33
N VAL A 67 -12.79 15.32 -11.14
CA VAL A 67 -12.04 14.82 -12.30
C VAL A 67 -10.57 15.19 -12.15
N GLY A 68 -9.68 14.42 -12.78
CA GLY A 68 -8.29 14.81 -12.95
C GLY A 68 -8.15 16.04 -13.83
N ILE A 69 -6.94 16.62 -13.91
CA ILE A 69 -6.65 17.81 -14.73
C ILE A 69 -7.05 17.60 -16.20
N CYS A 70 -6.91 16.37 -16.71
CA CYS A 70 -7.30 16.01 -18.08
C CYS A 70 -8.79 15.65 -18.26
N GLY A 71 -9.62 15.81 -17.22
CA GLY A 71 -11.04 15.43 -17.25
C GLY A 71 -11.34 13.97 -16.92
N ALA A 72 -10.33 13.14 -16.62
CA ALA A 72 -10.55 11.74 -16.25
C ALA A 72 -11.33 11.61 -14.93
N THR A 73 -12.44 10.88 -14.97
CA THR A 73 -13.28 10.60 -13.78
C THR A 73 -12.56 9.70 -12.79
N LEU A 74 -13.06 9.67 -11.55
CA LEU A 74 -12.60 8.72 -10.54
C LEU A 74 -12.67 7.26 -11.01
N SER A 75 -13.79 6.87 -11.64
CA SER A 75 -13.98 5.51 -12.18
C SER A 75 -12.94 5.17 -13.23
N THR A 76 -12.62 6.11 -14.13
CA THR A 76 -11.57 5.94 -15.13
C THR A 76 -10.19 5.76 -14.47
N VAL A 77 -9.89 6.56 -13.46
CA VAL A 77 -8.60 6.46 -12.73
C VAL A 77 -8.50 5.17 -11.94
N ALA A 78 -9.57 4.75 -11.26
CA ALA A 78 -9.62 3.48 -10.55
C ALA A 78 -9.42 2.30 -11.51
N ALA A 79 -10.08 2.29 -12.68
CA ALA A 79 -9.91 1.26 -13.70
C ALA A 79 -8.49 1.20 -14.26
N ARG A 80 -7.84 2.36 -14.47
CA ARG A 80 -6.42 2.41 -14.90
C ARG A 80 -5.45 1.85 -13.86
N ASN A 81 -5.81 1.96 -12.59
CA ASN A 81 -5.00 1.50 -11.46
C ASN A 81 -5.32 0.05 -11.07
N LEU A 82 -6.36 -0.56 -11.63
CA LEU A 82 -6.71 -1.95 -11.39
C LEU A 82 -5.70 -2.84 -12.14
N GLY A 83 -4.74 -3.38 -11.40
CA GLY A 83 -3.71 -4.30 -11.86
C GLY A 83 -3.20 -5.15 -10.70
#